data_AF-A0A7S0X8J3-F1
#
_entry.id   AF-A0A7S0X8J3-F1
#
_cell.length_a   1.000
_cell.length_b   1.000
_cell.length_c   1.000
_cell.angle_alpha   90.00
_cell.angle_beta   90.00
_cell.angle_gamma   90.00
#
_symmetry.space_group_name_H-M   'P 1'
#
loop_
_entity.id
_entity.type
_entity.pdbx_description
1 polymer ?
#
loop_
_entity_poly.entity_id
_entity_poly.type
_entity_poly.pdbx_seq_one_letter_code
_entity_poly.pdbx_strand_id
1 'polypeptide(L)'
;GDEGGHVIVETNYRVYAYTTSAVEVEILRLFTRPDYRLPNLYVGMLTRECVLQALGSGISADQIVQYLRTHAHPQCRKTPGPAVPPTVSDQIRLWARERTRVREAAAVLYCDFPTGGGMYDTVAAAAAERGVLLWEDREGARLAIAAEGHEHMREVFRRIRAGEM
;
A
#
# COMPACT_ATOMS: atom_id res chain seq x y z
N GLY A 1 -4.41 26.32 27.93
CA GLY A 1 -5.71 26.82 27.46
C GLY A 1 -5.50 27.52 26.17
N ASP A 2 -5.72 26.81 25.06
CA ASP A 2 -6.17 27.37 23.80
C ASP A 2 -6.80 26.19 23.05
N GLU A 3 -8.12 26.06 23.11
CA GLU A 3 -8.88 24.95 22.50
C GLU A 3 -9.01 25.09 20.97
N GLY A 4 -8.18 25.93 20.36
CA GLY A 4 -8.05 26.08 18.92
C GLY A 4 -6.95 25.17 18.39
N GLY A 5 -7.22 24.40 17.33
CA GLY A 5 -6.15 23.72 16.60
C GLY A 5 -5.09 24.72 16.09
N HIS A 6 -3.89 24.24 15.82
CA HIS A 6 -2.72 25.08 15.48
C HIS A 6 -1.99 24.60 14.23
N VAL A 7 -2.47 23.53 13.59
CA VAL A 7 -1.87 22.89 12.42
C VAL A 7 -2.53 23.39 11.14
N ILE A 8 -1.73 23.74 10.14
CA ILE A 8 -2.16 24.12 8.80
C ILE A 8 -1.45 23.19 7.81
N VAL A 9 -2.21 22.58 6.91
CA VAL A 9 -1.69 21.67 5.88
C VAL A 9 -2.01 22.25 4.51
N GLU A 10 -0.97 22.44 3.69
CA GLU A 10 -1.09 22.96 2.33
C GLU A 10 -1.10 21.84 1.28
N THR A 11 -1.61 22.15 0.08
CA THR A 11 -1.65 21.22 -1.07
C THR A 11 -0.27 20.83 -1.61
N ASN A 12 0.77 21.59 -1.24
CA ASN A 12 2.18 21.29 -1.55
C ASN A 12 2.85 20.38 -0.50
N TYR A 13 2.06 19.77 0.39
CA TYR A 13 2.51 18.86 1.46
C TYR A 13 3.25 19.52 2.63
N ARG A 14 3.30 20.86 2.70
CA ARG A 14 3.82 21.57 3.87
C ARG A 14 2.84 21.53 5.04
N VAL A 15 3.41 21.35 6.22
CA VAL A 15 2.72 21.36 7.51
C VAL A 15 3.32 22.48 8.36
N TYR A 16 2.49 23.43 8.74
CA TYR A 16 2.83 24.50 9.68
C TYR A 16 2.11 24.25 10.98
N ALA A 17 2.81 24.34 12.11
CA ALA A 17 2.22 24.17 13.43
C ALA A 17 2.66 25.31 14.35
N TYR A 18 1.71 26.15 14.73
CA TYR A 18 1.93 27.28 15.65
C TYR A 18 1.82 26.80 17.10
N THR A 19 2.90 26.24 17.61
CA THR A 19 2.94 25.68 18.96
C THR A 19 4.29 25.91 19.62
N THR A 20 4.28 26.09 20.94
CA THR A 20 5.45 26.06 21.82
C THR A 20 5.64 24.69 22.49
N SER A 21 4.68 23.77 22.32
CA SER A 21 4.71 22.43 22.91
C SER A 21 5.74 21.56 22.21
N ALA A 22 6.79 21.18 22.94
CA ALA A 22 7.79 20.23 22.43
C ALA A 22 7.16 18.87 22.08
N VAL A 23 6.14 18.43 22.81
CA VAL A 23 5.45 17.15 22.57
C VAL A 23 4.74 17.16 21.22
N GLU A 24 4.00 18.21 20.89
CA GLU A 24 3.31 18.32 19.60
C GLU A 24 4.29 18.37 18.43
N VAL A 25 5.42 19.06 18.61
CA VAL A 25 6.51 19.08 17.63
C VAL A 25 7.08 17.67 17.41
N GLU A 26 7.33 16.91 18.48
CA GLU A 26 7.84 15.54 18.33
C GLU A 26 6.81 14.59 17.71
N ILE A 27 5.51 14.76 17.97
CA ILE A 27 4.47 13.99 17.28
C ILE A 27 4.49 14.27 15.77
N LEU A 28 4.56 15.54 15.37
CA LEU A 28 4.64 15.92 13.95
C LEU A 28 5.89 15.33 13.27
N ARG A 29 7.02 15.25 13.97
CA ARG A 29 8.27 14.66 13.47
C ARG A 29 8.18 13.16 13.21
N LEU A 30 7.22 12.45 13.82
CA LEU A 30 7.02 11.02 13.55
C LEU A 30 6.65 10.75 12.09
N PHE A 31 5.98 11.70 11.42
CA PHE A 31 5.44 11.52 10.06
C PHE A 31 5.73 12.69 9.11
N THR A 32 6.53 13.68 9.51
CA THR A 32 6.99 14.78 8.64
C THR A 32 8.49 14.94 8.69
N ARG A 33 9.09 15.40 7.59
CA ARG A 33 10.47 15.88 7.58
C ARG A 33 10.49 17.30 8.13
N PRO A 34 11.25 17.60 9.20
CA PRO A 34 11.38 18.96 9.69
C PRO A 34 12.19 19.80 8.70
N ASP A 35 11.64 20.94 8.27
CA ASP A 35 12.35 21.92 7.45
C ASP A 35 12.84 23.09 8.32
N TYR A 36 12.00 23.64 9.21
CA TYR A 36 12.35 24.72 10.14
C TYR A 36 11.71 24.54 11.52
N ARG A 37 12.42 24.96 12.57
CA ARG A 37 11.89 25.07 13.94
C ARG A 37 12.25 26.44 14.51
N LEU A 38 11.22 27.23 14.79
CA LEU A 38 11.28 28.51 15.48
C LEU A 38 10.63 28.35 16.87
N PRO A 39 10.78 29.32 17.80
CA PRO A 39 10.28 29.19 19.17
C PRO A 39 8.78 28.85 19.30
N ASN A 40 7.97 29.31 18.35
CA ASN A 40 6.51 29.14 18.34
C ASN A 40 5.97 28.63 16.99
N LEU A 41 6.84 28.15 16.09
CA LEU A 41 6.45 27.67 14.78
C LEU A 41 7.31 26.47 14.38
N TYR A 42 6.65 25.37 14.06
CA TYR A 42 7.22 24.24 13.37
C TYR A 42 6.81 24.26 11.90
N VAL A 43 7.77 24.03 11.01
CA VAL A 43 7.54 23.84 9.58
C VAL A 43 8.12 22.49 9.18
N GLY A 44 7.29 21.64 8.61
CA GLY A 44 7.70 20.35 8.08
C GLY A 44 7.04 20.04 6.75
N MET A 45 7.48 18.96 6.13
CA MET A 45 6.95 18.46 4.87
C MET A 45 6.54 17.00 5.01
N LEU A 46 5.32 16.67 4.58
CA LEU A 46 4.88 15.30 4.40
C LEU A 46 5.61 14.73 3.18
N THR A 47 6.45 13.73 3.41
CA THR A 47 7.17 12.99 2.36
C THR A 47 6.78 11.53 2.41
N ARG A 48 6.98 10.84 1.29
CA ARG A 48 6.76 9.40 1.19
C ARG A 48 7.56 8.65 2.24
N GLU A 49 8.83 9.01 2.40
CA GLU A 49 9.78 8.35 3.30
C GLU A 49 9.33 8.49 4.77
N CYS A 50 8.94 9.70 5.19
CA CYS A 50 8.46 9.93 6.56
C CYS A 50 7.15 9.18 6.85
N VAL A 51 6.22 9.16 5.89
CA VAL A 51 4.95 8.43 6.07
C VAL A 51 5.19 6.92 6.12
N LEU A 52 6.05 6.36 5.27
CA LEU A 52 6.43 4.94 5.31
C LEU A 52 7.15 4.59 6.62
N GLN A 53 8.03 5.46 7.12
CA GLN A 53 8.70 5.27 8.41
C GLN A 53 7.67 5.24 9.56
N ALA A 54 6.71 6.17 9.58
CA ALA A 54 5.64 6.21 10.58
C ALA A 54 4.79 4.94 10.55
N LEU A 55 4.46 4.43 9.36
CA LEU A 55 3.75 3.16 9.20
C LEU A 55 4.57 1.97 9.70
N GLY A 56 5.90 2.02 9.53
CA GLY A 56 6.83 1.03 10.06
C GLY A 56 6.88 0.99 11.60
N SER A 57 6.69 2.14 12.26
CA SER A 57 6.60 2.23 13.72
C SER A 57 5.20 1.96 14.30
N GLY A 58 4.23 1.60 13.44
CA GLY A 58 2.88 1.23 13.84
C GLY A 58 1.84 2.36 13.80
N ILE A 59 2.18 3.53 13.24
CA ILE A 59 1.26 4.65 13.09
C ILE A 59 0.50 4.50 11.76
N SER A 60 -0.81 4.31 11.80
CA SER A 60 -1.63 4.13 10.60
C SER A 60 -1.79 5.43 9.80
N ALA A 61 -2.05 5.32 8.50
CA ALA A 61 -2.33 6.47 7.64
C ALA A 61 -3.55 7.28 8.13
N ASP A 62 -4.60 6.59 8.60
CA ASP A 62 -5.78 7.25 9.14
C ASP A 62 -5.50 7.94 10.48
N GLN A 63 -4.58 7.42 11.31
CA GLN A 63 -4.14 8.13 12.51
C GLN A 63 -3.40 9.42 12.17
N ILE A 64 -2.53 9.42 11.14
CA ILE A 64 -1.84 10.64 10.67
C ILE A 64 -2.87 11.68 10.20
N VAL A 65 -3.79 11.28 9.31
CA VAL A 65 -4.84 12.18 8.80
C VAL A 65 -5.75 12.68 9.92
N GLN A 66 -6.12 11.82 10.86
CA GLN A 66 -6.95 12.18 12.00
C GLN A 66 -6.24 13.18 12.90
N TYR A 67 -4.95 12.99 13.20
CA TYR A 67 -4.17 13.93 14.00
C TYR A 67 -4.16 15.32 13.35
N LEU A 68 -3.87 15.39 12.05
CA LEU A 68 -3.84 16.65 11.30
C LEU A 68 -5.21 17.36 11.31
N ARG A 69 -6.32 16.62 11.19
CA ARG A 69 -7.68 17.19 11.26
C ARG A 69 -8.05 17.65 12.67
N THR A 70 -7.78 16.82 13.69
CA THR A 70 -8.07 17.10 15.10
C THR A 70 -7.25 18.27 15.66
N HIS A 71 -6.10 18.59 15.08
CA HIS A 71 -5.31 19.77 15.46
C HIS A 71 -5.33 20.88 14.40
N ALA A 72 -6.19 20.77 13.37
CA ALA A 72 -6.28 21.79 12.33
C ALA A 72 -6.73 23.15 12.87
N HIS A 73 -6.09 24.22 12.38
CA HIS A 73 -6.38 25.59 12.76
C HIS A 73 -7.87 25.93 12.58
N PRO A 74 -8.53 26.63 13.54
CA PRO A 74 -9.96 26.93 13.48
C PRO A 74 -10.42 27.55 12.18
N GLN A 75 -9.59 28.40 11.57
CA GLN A 75 -9.90 29.02 10.28
C GLN A 75 -10.00 27.99 9.15
N CYS A 76 -9.12 26.97 9.14
CA CYS A 76 -9.17 25.88 8.17
C CYS A 76 -10.42 25.00 8.35
N ARG A 77 -10.97 24.92 9.57
CA ARG A 77 -12.22 24.21 9.85
C ARG A 77 -13.48 24.98 9.43
N LYS A 78 -13.41 26.31 9.39
CA LYS A 78 -14.51 27.19 8.99
C LYS A 78 -14.64 27.31 7.47
N THR A 79 -13.56 27.06 6.73
CA THR A 79 -13.57 27.04 5.26
C THR A 79 -14.41 25.86 4.75
N PRO A 80 -15.19 26.02 3.66
CA PRO A 80 -15.89 24.91 3.04
C PRO A 80 -14.93 23.80 2.60
N GLY A 81 -15.17 22.57 3.07
CA GLY A 81 -14.36 21.40 2.76
C GLY A 81 -13.61 20.83 3.98
N PRO A 82 -12.82 19.77 3.79
CA PRO A 82 -12.05 19.18 4.88
C PRO A 82 -10.86 20.06 5.25
N ALA A 83 -10.58 20.18 6.55
CA ALA A 83 -9.48 21.00 7.08
C ALA A 83 -8.08 20.55 6.60
N VAL A 84 -7.96 19.30 6.14
CA VAL A 84 -6.79 18.78 5.43
C VAL A 84 -7.19 18.60 3.96
N PRO A 85 -6.44 19.15 2.99
CA PRO A 85 -6.77 19.01 1.58
C PRO A 85 -6.94 17.54 1.16
N PRO A 86 -7.98 17.19 0.36
CA PRO A 86 -8.23 15.81 -0.06
C PRO A 86 -7.01 15.16 -0.72
N THR A 87 -6.33 15.91 -1.59
CA THR A 87 -5.11 15.48 -2.28
C THR A 87 -4.02 15.01 -1.32
N VAL A 88 -3.85 15.70 -0.19
CA VAL A 88 -2.85 15.33 0.83
C VAL A 88 -3.29 14.08 1.57
N SER A 89 -4.56 14.01 2.02
CA SER A 89 -5.05 12.82 2.72
C SER A 89 -5.04 11.56 1.85
N ASP A 90 -5.36 11.71 0.56
CA ASP A 90 -5.32 10.61 -0.40
C ASP A 90 -3.89 10.19 -0.68
N GLN A 91 -2.95 11.13 -0.81
CA GLN A 91 -1.54 10.81 -1.02
C GLN A 91 -0.93 10.03 0.16
N ILE A 92 -1.27 10.39 1.41
CA ILE A 92 -0.84 9.63 2.61
C ILE A 92 -1.34 8.18 2.52
N ARG A 93 -2.61 7.98 2.12
CA ARG A 93 -3.21 6.65 1.95
C ARG A 93 -2.61 5.88 0.79
N LEU A 94 -2.28 6.55 -0.32
CA LEU A 94 -1.59 5.95 -1.45
C LEU A 94 -0.20 5.45 -1.03
N TRP A 95 0.58 6.26 -0.32
CA TRP A 95 1.87 5.84 0.24
C TRP A 95 1.72 4.63 1.17
N ALA A 96 0.67 4.59 2.00
CA ALA A 96 0.42 3.44 2.86
C ALA A 96 0.14 2.15 2.08
N ARG A 97 -0.62 2.24 0.99
CA ARG A 97 -0.89 1.10 0.09
C ARG A 97 0.37 0.60 -0.63
N GLU A 98 1.43 1.41 -0.74
CA GLU A 98 2.70 0.94 -1.30
C GLU A 98 3.33 -0.18 -0.48
N ARG A 99 3.14 -0.18 0.85
CA ARG A 99 3.60 -1.27 1.72
C ARG A 99 2.88 -2.59 1.42
N THR A 100 1.70 -2.55 0.83
CA THR A 100 0.88 -3.74 0.50
C THR A 100 1.05 -4.20 -0.97
N ARG A 101 2.06 -3.70 -1.70
CA ARG A 101 2.23 -4.04 -3.13
C ARG A 101 2.80 -5.44 -3.38
N VAL A 102 3.44 -6.06 -2.39
CA VAL A 102 3.98 -7.42 -2.54
C VAL A 102 2.96 -8.40 -1.95
N ARG A 103 2.42 -9.27 -2.80
CA ARG A 103 1.67 -10.45 -2.39
C ARG A 103 2.59 -11.65 -2.53
N GLU A 104 2.83 -12.35 -1.44
CA GLU A 104 3.49 -13.65 -1.47
C GLU A 104 2.43 -14.75 -1.60
N ALA A 105 2.74 -15.78 -2.36
CA ALA A 105 1.92 -16.98 -2.45
C ALA A 105 2.86 -18.17 -2.59
N ALA A 106 2.63 -19.22 -1.79
CA ALA A 106 3.32 -20.48 -1.97
C ALA A 106 2.91 -21.07 -3.32
N ALA A 107 3.87 -21.41 -4.16
CA ALA A 107 3.60 -21.83 -5.53
C ALA A 107 4.50 -22.98 -5.96
N VAL A 108 4.00 -23.79 -6.90
CA VAL A 108 4.79 -24.76 -7.65
C VAL A 108 4.92 -24.24 -9.08
N LEU A 109 6.16 -24.14 -9.54
CA LEU A 109 6.47 -23.75 -10.92
C LEU A 109 6.41 -25.01 -11.82
N TYR A 110 5.58 -24.95 -12.85
CA TYR A 110 5.59 -25.91 -13.95
C TYR A 110 6.31 -25.30 -15.14
N CYS A 111 7.32 -26.00 -15.61
CA CYS A 111 8.15 -25.65 -16.76
C CYS A 111 8.44 -26.92 -17.57
N ASP A 112 9.15 -26.77 -18.69
CA ASP A 112 9.59 -27.87 -19.56
C ASP A 112 8.43 -28.68 -20.16
N PHE A 113 7.38 -27.98 -20.59
CA PHE A 113 6.28 -28.61 -21.33
C PHE A 113 6.79 -29.19 -22.66
N PRO A 114 6.31 -30.38 -23.07
CA PRO A 114 6.65 -30.95 -24.37
C PRO A 114 6.28 -30.00 -25.51
N THR A 115 7.16 -29.87 -26.49
CA THR A 115 6.91 -29.07 -27.68
C THR A 115 5.86 -29.75 -28.55
N GLY A 116 4.68 -29.14 -28.69
CA GLY A 116 3.54 -29.69 -29.44
C GLY A 116 2.55 -30.46 -28.56
N GLY A 117 1.30 -30.59 -29.04
CA GLY A 117 0.25 -31.34 -28.35
C GLY A 117 -0.65 -30.55 -27.39
N GLY A 118 -0.54 -29.21 -27.34
CA GLY A 118 -1.48 -28.34 -26.61
C GLY A 118 -1.48 -28.49 -25.07
N MET A 119 -0.56 -29.29 -24.52
CA MET A 119 -0.54 -29.63 -23.10
C MET A 119 -0.45 -28.40 -22.19
N TYR A 120 0.34 -27.40 -22.58
CA TYR A 120 0.44 -26.14 -21.87
C TYR A 120 -0.93 -25.45 -21.77
N ASP A 121 -1.64 -25.29 -22.89
CA ASP A 121 -2.92 -24.60 -22.94
C ASP A 121 -3.99 -25.33 -22.12
N THR A 122 -4.02 -26.67 -22.19
CA THR A 122 -4.94 -27.50 -21.39
C THR A 122 -4.67 -27.35 -19.89
N VAL A 123 -3.39 -27.37 -19.48
CA VAL A 123 -3.01 -27.23 -18.06
C VAL A 123 -3.28 -25.80 -17.56
N ALA A 124 -3.01 -24.78 -18.36
CA ALA A 124 -3.30 -23.39 -18.04
C ALA A 124 -4.81 -23.16 -17.88
N ALA A 125 -5.63 -23.70 -18.79
CA ALA A 125 -7.09 -23.62 -18.72
C ALA A 125 -7.64 -24.31 -17.47
N ALA A 126 -7.17 -25.53 -17.17
CA ALA A 126 -7.59 -26.27 -15.98
C ALA A 126 -7.20 -25.56 -14.67
N ALA A 127 -6.02 -24.93 -14.63
CA ALA A 127 -5.58 -24.14 -13.49
C ALA A 127 -6.40 -22.84 -13.32
N ALA A 128 -6.74 -22.18 -14.42
CA ALA A 128 -7.54 -20.96 -14.43
C ALA A 128 -8.99 -21.23 -14.01
N GLU A 129 -9.62 -22.29 -14.53
CA GLU A 129 -10.99 -22.70 -14.17
C GLU A 129 -11.15 -22.95 -12.66
N ARG A 130 -10.09 -23.45 -12.03
CA ARG A 130 -10.06 -23.76 -10.60
C ARG A 130 -9.59 -22.60 -9.72
N GLY A 131 -9.17 -21.49 -10.34
CA GLY A 131 -8.67 -20.33 -9.62
C GLY A 131 -7.32 -20.55 -8.90
N VAL A 132 -6.53 -21.53 -9.33
CA VAL A 132 -5.22 -21.86 -8.73
C VAL A 132 -4.04 -21.35 -9.56
N LEU A 133 -4.29 -20.77 -10.74
CA LEU A 133 -3.27 -20.14 -11.58
C LEU A 133 -2.83 -18.80 -10.97
N LEU A 134 -1.57 -18.71 -10.54
CA LEU A 134 -1.01 -17.49 -9.94
C LEU A 134 -0.28 -16.63 -10.97
N TRP A 135 0.39 -17.26 -11.94
CA TRP A 135 1.15 -16.57 -12.98
C TRP A 135 1.32 -17.49 -14.19
N GLU A 136 1.36 -16.89 -15.39
CA GLU A 136 1.68 -17.60 -16.63
C GLU A 136 2.66 -16.80 -17.50
N ASP A 137 3.50 -17.51 -18.24
CA ASP A 137 4.33 -17.02 -19.32
C ASP A 137 4.14 -17.92 -20.53
N ARG A 138 3.41 -17.40 -21.52
CA ARG A 138 3.05 -18.12 -22.74
C ARG A 138 4.21 -18.28 -23.70
N GLU A 139 5.15 -17.35 -23.72
CA GLU A 139 6.32 -17.41 -24.60
C GLU A 139 7.29 -18.50 -24.14
N GLY A 140 7.53 -18.57 -22.84
CA GLY A 140 8.39 -19.60 -22.23
C GLY A 140 7.69 -20.90 -21.86
N ALA A 141 6.36 -21.01 -22.06
CA ALA A 141 5.52 -22.10 -21.59
C ALA A 141 5.76 -22.44 -20.10
N ARG A 142 5.57 -21.44 -19.22
CA ARG A 142 5.75 -21.59 -17.76
C ARG A 142 4.48 -21.17 -17.02
N LEU A 143 4.16 -21.90 -15.94
CA LEU A 143 2.99 -21.62 -15.10
C LEU A 143 3.39 -21.70 -13.63
N ALA A 144 3.00 -20.72 -12.82
CA ALA A 144 3.06 -20.83 -11.36
C ALA A 144 1.66 -21.15 -10.84
N ILE A 145 1.53 -22.29 -10.16
CA ILE A 145 0.28 -22.77 -9.58
C ILE A 145 0.35 -22.63 -8.06
N ALA A 146 -0.74 -22.24 -7.42
CA ALA A 146 -0.84 -22.21 -5.97
C ALA A 146 -0.51 -23.58 -5.35
N ALA A 147 0.27 -23.60 -4.27
CA ALA A 147 0.73 -24.84 -3.65
C ALA A 147 -0.43 -25.77 -3.24
N GLU A 148 -1.54 -25.21 -2.74
CA GLU A 148 -2.76 -25.97 -2.44
C GLU A 148 -3.40 -26.65 -3.65
N GLY A 149 -3.18 -26.11 -4.86
CA GLY A 149 -3.69 -26.66 -6.12
C GLY A 149 -2.81 -27.76 -6.72
N HIS A 150 -1.60 -28.00 -6.19
CA HIS A 150 -0.62 -28.89 -6.81
C HIS A 150 -1.13 -30.33 -6.97
N GLU A 151 -1.68 -30.92 -5.91
CA GLU A 151 -2.15 -32.32 -5.94
C GLU A 151 -3.27 -32.52 -6.97
N HIS A 152 -4.16 -31.54 -7.10
CA HIS A 152 -5.21 -31.59 -8.12
C HIS A 152 -4.62 -31.50 -9.53
N MET A 153 -3.66 -30.60 -9.75
CA MET A 153 -3.03 -30.48 -11.05
C MET A 153 -2.26 -31.76 -11.43
N ARG A 154 -1.68 -32.50 -10.49
CA ARG A 154 -1.08 -33.81 -10.78
C ARG A 154 -2.07 -34.80 -11.37
N GLU A 155 -3.33 -34.76 -10.95
CA GLU A 155 -4.41 -35.57 -11.53
C GLU A 155 -4.71 -35.15 -12.97
N VAL A 156 -4.78 -33.85 -13.25
CA VAL A 156 -4.90 -33.30 -14.60
C VAL A 156 -3.77 -33.83 -15.50
N PHE A 157 -2.51 -33.78 -15.03
CA PHE A 157 -1.38 -34.33 -15.76
C PHE A 157 -1.50 -35.83 -16.04
N ARG A 158 -2.03 -36.63 -15.10
CA ARG A 158 -2.27 -38.07 -15.32
C ARG A 158 -3.30 -38.30 -16.41
N ARG A 159 -4.42 -37.56 -16.39
CA ARG A 159 -5.49 -37.67 -17.39
C ARG A 159 -5.04 -37.29 -18.79
N ILE A 160 -4.23 -36.23 -18.93
CA ILE A 160 -3.63 -35.86 -20.22
C ILE A 160 -2.76 -37.00 -20.76
N ARG A 161 -1.92 -37.59 -19.91
CA ARG A 161 -1.04 -38.71 -20.31
C ARG A 161 -1.81 -39.98 -20.67
N ALA A 162 -3.00 -40.17 -20.09
CA ALA A 162 -3.90 -41.27 -20.43
C ALA A 162 -4.71 -41.03 -21.72
N GLY A 163 -4.68 -39.81 -22.29
CA GLY A 163 -5.45 -39.44 -23.48
C GLY A 163 -6.93 -39.16 -23.21
N GLU A 164 -7.30 -38.84 -21.96
CA GLU A 164 -8.68 -38.66 -21.51
C GLU A 164 -9.17 -37.20 -21.53
N MET A 165 -8.38 -36.29 -22.11
CA MET A 165 -8.67 -34.85 -22.24
C MET A 165 -8.14 -34.30 -23.55
#